data_AF-A0A9D2MQQ2-F1
#
_entry.id   AF-A0A9D2MQQ2-F1
#
_cell.length_a   1.000
_cell.length_b   1.000
_cell.length_c   1.000
_cell.angle_alpha   90.00
_cell.angle_beta   90.00
_cell.angle_gamma   90.00
#
_symmetry.space_group_name_H-M   'P 1'
#
loop_
_entity.id
_entity.type
_entity.pdbx_description
1 polymer ?
#
loop_
_entity_poly.entity_id
_entity_poly.type
_entity_poly.pdbx_seq_one_letter_code
_entity_poly.pdbx_strand_id
1 'polypeptide(L)'
;PRPEGKGGGQEERGGLRAAVLKALDLDPKTLDELYGRLVRQEGGANVSLQDLMQELVLLCMEGIVQNGAGGYFLRECSVEER
;
A
#
# COMPACT_ATOMS: atom_id res chain seq x y z
N PRO A 1 14.31 -13.82 -32.85
CA PRO A 1 13.54 -12.72 -32.22
C PRO A 1 12.42 -13.28 -31.33
N ARG A 2 12.60 -13.19 -30.02
CA ARG A 2 11.62 -13.59 -29.01
C ARG A 2 11.43 -12.36 -28.11
N PRO A 3 10.28 -11.68 -28.16
CA PRO A 3 10.09 -10.52 -27.31
C PRO A 3 9.37 -10.98 -26.01
N GLU A 4 9.78 -10.34 -24.89
CA GLU A 4 8.98 -10.06 -23.68
C GLU A 4 8.57 -11.27 -22.81
N GLY A 5 8.61 -11.26 -21.48
CA GLY A 5 8.92 -10.33 -20.40
C GLY A 5 8.93 -11.21 -19.13
N LYS A 6 9.13 -10.77 -17.90
CA LYS A 6 9.24 -9.47 -17.27
C LYS A 6 9.75 -9.83 -15.87
N GLY A 7 10.83 -9.19 -15.39
CA GLY A 7 11.32 -9.34 -14.02
C GLY A 7 10.37 -8.64 -13.02
N GLY A 8 9.13 -9.10 -12.92
CA GLY A 8 8.01 -8.35 -12.31
C GLY A 8 8.04 -8.19 -10.79
N GLY A 9 8.89 -8.91 -10.05
CA GLY A 9 8.79 -8.94 -8.58
C GLY A 9 9.14 -7.61 -7.86
N GLN A 10 9.94 -6.73 -8.46
CA GLN A 10 10.39 -5.48 -7.81
C GLN A 10 9.70 -4.22 -8.34
N GLU A 11 9.40 -4.13 -9.64
CA GLU A 11 8.67 -2.99 -10.21
C GLU A 11 7.20 -2.96 -9.78
N GLU A 12 6.56 -4.14 -9.65
CA GLU A 12 5.14 -4.24 -9.26
C GLU A 12 4.92 -3.89 -7.78
N ARG A 13 5.89 -4.22 -6.91
CA ARG A 13 5.87 -3.81 -5.49
C ARG A 13 6.08 -2.31 -5.30
N GLY A 14 6.93 -1.69 -6.12
CA GLY A 14 7.13 -0.24 -6.09
C GLY A 14 5.84 0.53 -6.41
N GLY A 15 5.05 0.04 -7.36
CA GLY A 15 3.73 0.59 -7.70
C GLY A 15 2.71 0.44 -6.56
N LEU A 16 2.59 -0.77 -6.00
CA LEU A 16 1.68 -1.04 -4.88
C LEU A 16 1.98 -0.15 -3.67
N ARG A 17 3.25 -0.03 -3.28
CA ARG A 17 3.67 0.81 -2.16
C ARG A 17 3.27 2.27 -2.35
N ALA A 18 3.53 2.83 -3.53
CA ALA A 18 3.17 4.20 -3.85
C ALA A 18 1.64 4.40 -3.83
N ALA A 19 0.88 3.43 -4.33
CA ALA A 19 -0.58 3.47 -4.34
C ALA A 19 -1.17 3.39 -2.91
N VAL A 20 -0.65 2.49 -2.06
CA VAL A 20 -1.05 2.35 -0.64
C VAL A 20 -0.78 3.65 0.12
N LEU A 21 0.41 4.24 -0.04
CA LEU A 21 0.76 5.49 0.62
C LEU A 21 -0.10 6.66 0.14
N LYS A 22 -0.41 6.72 -1.16
CA LYS A 22 -1.32 7.72 -1.74
C LYS A 22 -2.76 7.55 -1.23
N ALA A 23 -3.20 6.31 -0.98
CA ALA A 23 -4.51 6.03 -0.42
C ALA A 23 -4.61 6.41 1.08
N LEU A 24 -3.51 6.33 1.83
CA LEU A 24 -3.44 6.60 3.27
C LEU A 24 -3.20 8.07 3.66
N ASP A 25 -2.70 8.91 2.76
CA ASP A 25 -2.15 10.25 3.07
C ASP A 25 -3.13 11.25 3.75
N LEU A 26 -4.44 11.03 3.68
CA LEU A 26 -5.43 12.04 4.07
C LEU A 26 -6.49 11.58 5.08
N ASP A 27 -6.58 10.29 5.40
CA ASP A 27 -7.66 9.78 6.26
C ASP A 27 -7.39 8.32 6.73
N PRO A 28 -7.59 7.99 8.02
CA PRO A 28 -7.51 6.63 8.54
C PRO A 28 -8.45 5.70 7.79
N LYS A 29 -7.93 4.60 7.24
CA LYS A 29 -8.75 3.64 6.49
C LYS A 29 -8.59 2.24 7.02
N THR A 30 -9.70 1.51 7.02
CA THR A 30 -9.67 0.07 7.22
C THR A 30 -9.01 -0.62 6.03
N LEU A 31 -8.55 -1.86 6.23
CA LEU A 31 -7.99 -2.70 5.17
C LEU A 31 -8.94 -2.82 3.97
N ASP A 32 -10.24 -3.01 4.23
CA ASP A 32 -11.26 -3.17 3.19
C ASP A 32 -11.44 -1.90 2.34
N GLU A 33 -11.49 -0.73 2.98
CA GLU A 33 -11.59 0.55 2.29
C GLU A 33 -10.35 0.85 1.44
N LEU A 34 -9.17 0.52 1.97
CA LEU A 34 -7.90 0.64 1.26
C LEU A 34 -7.90 -0.25 0.03
N TYR A 35 -8.28 -1.53 0.20
CA TYR A 35 -8.39 -2.48 -0.90
C TYR A 35 -9.37 -2.02 -1.97
N GLY A 36 -10.58 -1.61 -1.57
CA GLY A 36 -11.60 -1.10 -2.49
C GLY A 36 -11.15 0.14 -3.26
N ARG A 37 -10.37 1.03 -2.64
CA ARG A 37 -9.78 2.20 -3.32
C ARG A 37 -8.68 1.81 -4.29
N LEU A 38 -7.80 0.89 -3.92
CA LEU A 38 -6.70 0.44 -4.79
C LEU A 38 -7.23 -0.24 -6.04
N VAL A 39 -8.20 -1.15 -5.88
CA VAL A 39 -8.88 -1.82 -7.01
C VAL A 39 -9.54 -0.79 -7.94
N ARG A 40 -10.13 0.28 -7.39
CA ARG A 40 -10.77 1.35 -8.19
C ARG A 40 -9.77 2.31 -8.85
N GLN A 41 -8.65 2.64 -8.21
CA GLN A 41 -7.69 3.63 -8.73
C GLN A 41 -6.72 3.05 -9.76
N GLU A 42 -6.24 1.82 -9.54
CA GLU A 42 -5.25 1.18 -10.43
C GLU A 42 -5.91 0.43 -11.60
N GLY A 43 -7.21 0.64 -11.83
CA GLY A 43 -7.94 -0.02 -12.93
C GLY A 43 -7.99 -1.54 -12.81
N GLY A 44 -7.90 -2.09 -11.60
CA GLY A 44 -7.81 -3.53 -11.38
C GLY A 44 -6.43 -4.11 -11.68
N ALA A 45 -5.34 -3.41 -11.34
CA ALA A 45 -4.06 -4.09 -11.10
C ALA A 45 -4.32 -5.30 -10.19
N ASN A 46 -3.70 -6.44 -10.49
CA ASN A 46 -3.83 -7.73 -9.78
C ASN A 46 -3.27 -7.65 -8.34
N VAL A 47 -3.70 -6.67 -7.56
CA VAL A 47 -3.37 -6.53 -6.15
C VAL A 47 -4.30 -7.47 -5.40
N SER A 48 -3.73 -8.54 -4.85
CA SER A 48 -4.47 -9.40 -3.94
C SER A 48 -4.57 -8.73 -2.58
N LEU A 49 -5.63 -9.04 -1.83
CA LEU A 49 -5.74 -8.61 -0.42
C LEU A 49 -4.51 -9.03 0.40
N GLN A 50 -3.94 -10.20 0.09
CA GLN A 50 -2.72 -10.70 0.73
C GLN A 50 -1.49 -9.81 0.45
N ASP A 51 -1.31 -9.36 -0.79
CA ASP A 51 -0.21 -8.43 -1.15
C ASP A 51 -0.36 -7.10 -0.42
N LEU A 52 -1.59 -6.58 -0.37
CA LEU A 52 -1.89 -5.36 0.38
C LEU A 52 -1.59 -5.53 1.88
N MET A 53 -2.02 -6.63 2.49
CA MET A 53 -1.73 -6.91 3.89
C MET A 53 -0.23 -7.01 4.15
N GLN A 54 0.50 -7.70 3.27
CA GLN A 54 1.95 -7.85 3.42
C GLN A 54 2.65 -6.49 3.30
N GLU A 55 2.24 -5.65 2.35
CA GLU A 55 2.79 -4.31 2.19
C GLU A 55 2.46 -3.40 3.39
N LEU A 56 1.24 -3.46 3.92
CA LEU A 56 0.86 -2.72 5.13
C LEU A 56 1.68 -3.15 6.35
N VAL A 57 1.95 -4.45 6.50
CA VAL A 57 2.83 -4.95 7.57
C VAL A 57 4.25 -4.41 7.40
N LEU A 58 4.79 -4.41 6.18
CA LEU A 58 6.11 -3.84 5.91
C LEU A 58 6.16 -2.35 6.23
N LEU A 59 5.17 -1.58 5.80
CA LEU A 59 5.07 -0.15 6.10
C LEU A 59 4.91 0.13 7.61
N CYS A 60 4.24 -0.75 8.35
CA CYS A 60 4.18 -0.70 9.81
C CYS A 60 5.53 -1.01 10.45
N MET A 61 6.27 -2.00 9.94
CA MET A 61 7.62 -2.31 10.41
C MET A 61 8.62 -1.20 10.10
N GLU A 62 8.44 -0.49 8.98
CA GLU A 62 9.24 0.67 8.59
C GLU A 62 8.88 1.95 9.38
N GLY A 63 7.82 1.93 10.20
CA GLY A 63 7.34 3.11 10.94
C GLY A 63 6.64 4.16 10.07
N ILE A 64 6.30 3.83 8.82
CA ILE A 64 5.64 4.75 7.89
C ILE A 64 4.13 4.75 8.08
N VAL A 65 3.57 3.62 8.53
CA VAL A 65 2.14 3.44 8.78
C VAL A 65 1.93 2.94 10.19
N GLN A 66 0.97 3.50 10.92
CA GLN A 66 0.53 2.96 12.20
C GLN A 66 -0.77 2.17 12.02
N ASN A 67 -0.85 1.02 12.67
CA ASN A 67 -2.10 0.28 12.85
C ASN A 67 -2.76 0.75 14.15
N GLY A 68 -3.82 1.53 14.01
CA GLY A 68 -4.61 2.04 15.12
C GLY A 68 -5.58 1.01 15.69
N ALA A 69 -6.03 1.23 16.93
CA ALA A 69 -7.05 0.41 17.56
C ALA A 69 -8.34 0.38 16.70
N GLY A 70 -8.80 -0.82 16.35
CA GLY A 70 -9.97 -1.01 15.49
C GLY A 70 -9.68 -1.41 14.04
N GLY A 71 -8.41 -1.63 13.67
CA GLY A 71 -8.04 -2.12 12.33
C GLY A 71 -7.93 -1.03 11.27
N TYR A 72 -7.68 0.20 11.71
CA TYR A 72 -7.45 1.35 10.83
C TYR A 72 -5.96 1.55 10.62
N PHE A 73 -5.57 1.88 9.40
CA PHE A 73 -4.21 2.22 9.03
C PHE A 73 -4.11 3.74 8.82
N LEU A 74 -3.10 4.33 9.42
CA LEU A 74 -2.80 5.77 9.34
C LEU A 74 -1.39 5.94 8.82
N ARG A 75 -1.20 6.82 7.84
CA ARG A 75 0.16 7.24 7.48
C ARG A 75 0.73 8.03 8.65
N GLU A 76 1.84 7.57 9.21
CA GLU A 76 2.60 8.37 10.15
C GLU A 76 3.16 9.54 9.36
N CYS A 77 2.57 10.72 9.54
CA CYS A 77 3.23 11.95 9.19
C CYS A 77 4.29 12.09 10.28
N SER A 78 5.50 11.56 10.04
CA SER A 78 6.65 11.89 10.87
C SER A 78 6.80 13.41 10.79
N VAL A 79 6.16 14.10 11.73
CA VAL A 79 6.50 15.47 12.08
C VAL A 79 7.88 15.29 12.70
N GLU A 80 8.92 15.57 11.92
CA GLU A 80 10.23 15.87 12.48
C GLU A 80 10.05 17.10 13.39
N GLU A 81 9.64 16.88 14.63
CA GLU A 81 9.88 17.79 15.74
C GLU A 81 11.30 17.52 16.23
N ARG A 82 12.30 18.11 15.56
CA ARG A 82 13.60 18.42 16.17
C ARG A 82 14.20 19.71 15.63
#